data_AF-A0A535GG04-F1
#
_entry.id   AF-A0A535GG04-F1
#
_cell.length_a   1.000
_cell.length_b   1.000
_cell.length_c   1.000
_cell.angle_alpha   90.00
_cell.angle_beta   90.00
_cell.angle_gamma   90.00
#
_symmetry.space_group_name_H-M   'P 1'
#
loop_
_entity.id
_entity.type
_entity.pdbx_description
1 polymer ?
#
loop_
_entity_poly.entity_id
_entity_poly.type
_entity_poly.pdbx_seq_one_letter_code
_entity_poly.pdbx_strand_id
1 'polypeptide(L)'
;MSLGEEAGPAHPGAAPDRGRGLTSLAWGLLLNGVLVAAFVVGAIPIVAIVRGFVELVRESQIRSGADWFAYGFAFAGLFLGAVFFAYAVKYYLSTAMVLLTTLVGAPRNGTGHAKANGNGLNRINGNGNGNGNGYHIDLGYHPFVSVHVAAYNEKRVIERLLTALSQLEYPEYEVVVVDDSTDESVQ
;
A
#
# COMPACT_ATOMS: atom_id res chain seq x y z
N MET A 1 -52.44 -55.10 -25.05
CA MET A 1 -53.02 -54.01 -24.22
C MET A 1 -51.89 -53.49 -23.35
N SER A 2 -51.68 -52.18 -23.43
CA SER A 2 -50.68 -51.30 -22.81
C SER A 2 -49.84 -51.81 -21.62
N LEU A 3 -48.55 -51.46 -21.64
CA LEU A 3 -47.70 -50.91 -20.56
C LEU A 3 -46.32 -50.73 -21.23
N GLY A 4 -45.78 -49.55 -21.51
CA GLY A 4 -45.80 -48.29 -20.78
C GLY A 4 -44.34 -47.92 -20.53
N GLU A 5 -43.61 -47.53 -21.56
CA GLU A 5 -42.18 -47.21 -21.48
C GLU A 5 -42.02 -45.76 -20.99
N GLU A 6 -41.42 -45.60 -19.81
CA GLU A 6 -41.16 -44.32 -19.16
C GLU A 6 -40.24 -43.42 -20.00
N ALA A 7 -40.73 -42.24 -20.38
CA ALA A 7 -39.89 -41.15 -20.85
C ALA A 7 -39.50 -40.26 -19.65
N GLY A 8 -38.20 -40.22 -19.34
CA GLY A 8 -37.60 -39.39 -18.29
C GLY A 8 -37.69 -37.87 -18.56
N PRO A 9 -37.34 -37.04 -17.56
CA PRO A 9 -37.68 -35.62 -17.53
C PRO A 9 -36.92 -34.78 -18.56
N ALA A 10 -37.65 -33.86 -19.20
CA ALA A 10 -37.10 -32.87 -20.11
C ALA A 10 -36.18 -31.88 -19.36
N HIS A 11 -34.91 -31.86 -19.74
CA HIS A 11 -33.97 -30.81 -19.36
C HIS A 11 -34.37 -29.48 -20.03
N PRO A 12 -34.47 -28.36 -19.30
CA PRO A 12 -34.64 -27.05 -19.92
C PRO A 12 -33.36 -26.67 -20.67
N GLY A 13 -33.52 -26.36 -21.96
CA GLY A 13 -32.43 -26.01 -22.85
C GLY A 13 -31.60 -24.84 -22.34
N ALA A 14 -30.28 -24.99 -22.38
CA ALA A 14 -29.35 -23.90 -22.22
C ALA A 14 -29.56 -22.88 -23.35
N ALA A 15 -29.88 -21.64 -22.98
CA ALA A 15 -29.86 -20.53 -23.91
C ALA A 15 -28.41 -20.28 -24.37
N PRO A 16 -28.14 -20.11 -25.67
CA PRO A 16 -26.80 -19.79 -26.14
C PRO A 16 -26.50 -18.30 -25.85
N ASP A 17 -25.47 -18.05 -25.05
CA ASP A 17 -24.88 -16.72 -24.83
C ASP A 17 -24.45 -16.12 -26.16
N ARG A 18 -25.25 -15.19 -26.66
CA ARG A 18 -25.03 -14.50 -27.94
C ARG A 18 -24.42 -13.14 -27.67
N GLY A 19 -23.13 -12.99 -27.98
CA GLY A 19 -22.54 -11.71 -28.39
C GLY A 19 -21.86 -10.86 -27.31
N ARG A 20 -20.63 -11.23 -26.90
CA ARG A 20 -19.72 -10.30 -26.18
C ARG A 20 -18.24 -10.40 -26.60
N GLY A 21 -17.95 -11.11 -27.70
CA GLY A 21 -16.57 -11.40 -28.13
C GLY A 21 -15.92 -10.33 -29.03
N LEU A 22 -16.68 -9.61 -29.85
CA LEU A 22 -16.08 -8.74 -30.87
C LEU A 22 -15.73 -7.34 -30.33
N THR A 23 -16.57 -6.77 -29.47
CA THR A 23 -16.35 -5.44 -28.87
C THR A 23 -15.23 -5.45 -27.83
N SER A 24 -15.06 -6.56 -27.10
CA SER A 24 -13.98 -6.74 -26.12
C SER A 24 -12.60 -6.90 -26.78
N LEU A 25 -12.54 -7.57 -27.94
CA LEU A 25 -11.32 -7.66 -28.75
C LEU A 25 -10.93 -6.31 -29.36
N ALA A 26 -11.89 -5.58 -29.93
CA ALA A 26 -11.64 -4.24 -30.47
C ALA A 26 -11.17 -3.26 -29.38
N TRP A 27 -11.76 -3.33 -28.18
CA TRP A 27 -11.34 -2.52 -27.04
C TRP A 27 -9.93 -2.88 -26.53
N GLY A 28 -9.58 -4.17 -26.50
CA GLY A 28 -8.23 -4.63 -26.15
C GLY A 28 -7.16 -4.16 -27.14
N LEU A 29 -7.46 -4.15 -28.44
CA LEU A 29 -6.56 -3.64 -29.47
C LEU A 29 -6.33 -2.13 -29.36
N LEU A 30 -7.37 -1.35 -29.05
CA LEU A 30 -7.25 0.09 -28.83
C LEU A 30 -6.40 0.41 -27.59
N LEU A 31 -6.64 -0.29 -26.47
CA LEU A 31 -5.86 -0.10 -25.25
C LEU A 31 -4.39 -0.48 -25.42
N ASN A 32 -4.11 -1.59 -26.12
CA ASN A 32 -2.73 -1.97 -26.45
C ASN A 32 -2.06 -0.95 -27.39
N GLY A 33 -2.79 -0.38 -28.35
CA GLY A 33 -2.29 0.68 -29.20
C GLY A 33 -1.93 1.95 -28.44
N VAL A 34 -2.78 2.38 -27.51
CA VAL A 34 -2.51 3.53 -26.63
C VAL A 34 -1.32 3.27 -25.70
N LEU A 35 -1.21 2.05 -25.15
CA LEU A 35 -0.09 1.67 -24.27
C LEU A 35 1.24 1.67 -25.04
N VAL A 36 1.26 1.14 -26.27
CA VAL A 36 2.44 1.16 -27.13
C VAL A 36 2.81 2.60 -27.51
N ALA A 37 1.83 3.44 -27.87
CA ALA A 37 2.07 4.85 -28.16
C ALA A 37 2.65 5.60 -26.96
N ALA A 38 2.13 5.36 -25.75
CA ALA A 38 2.64 5.94 -24.52
C ALA A 38 4.09 5.49 -24.23
N PHE A 39 4.40 4.21 -24.46
CA PHE A 39 5.75 3.68 -24.30
C PHE A 39 6.73 4.30 -25.30
N VAL A 40 6.32 4.44 -26.56
CA VAL A 40 7.14 5.07 -27.61
C VAL A 40 7.39 6.55 -27.30
N VAL A 41 6.35 7.30 -26.93
CA VAL A 41 6.48 8.72 -26.55
C VAL A 41 7.37 8.89 -25.32
N GLY A 42 7.28 7.99 -24.34
CA GLY A 42 8.16 7.98 -23.17
C GLY A 42 9.60 7.58 -23.46
N ALA A 43 9.84 6.73 -24.47
CA ALA A 43 11.17 6.28 -24.84
C ALA A 43 11.96 7.32 -25.67
N ILE A 44 11.29 8.17 -26.44
CA ILE A 44 11.90 9.23 -27.25
C ILE A 44 12.89 10.12 -26.46
N PRO A 45 12.53 10.74 -25.32
CA PRO A 45 13.45 11.59 -24.56
C PRO A 45 14.64 10.80 -24.01
N ILE A 46 14.44 9.54 -23.59
CA ILE A 46 15.51 8.69 -23.07
C ILE A 46 16.53 8.39 -24.16
N VAL A 47 16.06 8.01 -25.36
CA VAL A 47 16.94 7.74 -26.50
C VAL A 47 17.66 9.01 -26.97
N ALA A 48 17.01 10.16 -26.93
CA ALA A 48 17.64 11.45 -27.26
C ALA A 48 18.77 11.81 -26.29
N ILE A 49 18.57 11.60 -24.99
CA ILE A 49 19.59 11.82 -23.96
C ILE A 49 20.77 10.87 -24.15
N VAL A 50 20.50 9.57 -24.38
CA VAL A 50 21.56 8.57 -24.60
C VAL A 50 22.35 8.90 -25.87
N ARG A 51 21.69 9.27 -26.96
CA ARG A 51 22.38 9.66 -28.20
C ARG A 51 23.21 10.92 -28.00
N GLY A 52 22.64 11.99 -27.43
CA GLY A 52 23.38 13.22 -27.15
C GLY A 52 24.58 12.97 -26.25
N PHE A 53 24.44 12.12 -25.23
CA PHE A 53 25.53 11.73 -24.36
C PHE A 53 26.64 10.96 -25.13
N VAL A 54 26.28 10.00 -25.98
CA VAL A 54 27.23 9.24 -26.80
C VAL A 54 27.93 10.13 -27.83
N GLU A 55 27.22 11.10 -28.40
CA GLU A 55 27.77 12.12 -29.30
C GLU A 55 28.82 12.96 -28.57
N LEU A 56 28.49 13.49 -27.38
CA LEU A 56 29.43 14.26 -26.55
C LEU A 56 30.67 13.45 -26.15
N VAL A 57 30.51 12.16 -25.87
CA VAL A 57 31.64 11.26 -25.52
C VAL A 57 32.50 10.93 -26.74
N ARG A 58 31.94 10.89 -27.95
CA ARG A 58 32.69 10.66 -29.19
C ARG A 58 33.38 11.94 -29.72
N GLU A 59 32.75 13.10 -29.56
CA GLU A 59 33.24 14.40 -30.01
C GLU A 59 34.30 14.99 -29.06
N SER A 60 34.32 14.56 -27.79
CA SER A 60 35.37 14.92 -26.85
C SER A 60 36.68 14.20 -27.20
N GLN A 61 37.41 14.77 -28.16
CA GLN A 61 38.85 14.60 -28.31
C GLN A 61 39.52 14.91 -26.95
N ILE A 62 39.75 13.84 -26.17
CA ILE A 62 40.35 13.86 -24.84
C ILE A 62 41.70 14.56 -24.93
N ARG A 63 41.78 15.80 -24.44
CA ARG A 63 43.03 16.52 -24.28
C ARG A 63 43.15 17.18 -22.91
N SER A 64 42.86 16.41 -21.86
CA SER A 64 43.36 16.65 -20.52
C SER A 64 43.13 15.42 -19.65
N GLY A 65 44.15 14.98 -18.91
CA GLY A 65 44.03 13.88 -17.95
C GLY A 65 43.04 14.15 -16.82
N ALA A 66 42.63 15.42 -16.62
CA ALA A 66 41.68 15.81 -15.59
C ALA A 66 40.22 15.44 -15.92
N ASP A 67 39.84 15.45 -17.20
CA ASP A 67 38.45 15.22 -17.61
C ASP A 67 38.03 13.76 -17.41
N TRP A 68 38.98 12.82 -17.56
CA TRP A 68 38.75 11.41 -17.27
C TRP A 68 38.31 11.17 -15.82
N PHE A 69 38.98 11.83 -14.87
CA PHE A 69 38.61 11.75 -13.46
C PHE A 69 37.26 12.42 -13.19
N ALA A 70 36.97 13.54 -13.84
CA ALA A 70 35.68 14.23 -13.71
C ALA A 70 34.51 13.35 -14.18
N TYR A 71 34.62 12.70 -15.35
CA TYR A 71 33.60 11.77 -15.82
C TYR A 71 33.50 10.52 -14.93
N GLY A 72 34.63 9.97 -14.49
CA GLY A 72 34.63 8.83 -13.55
C GLY A 72 33.89 9.14 -12.26
N PHE A 73 34.11 10.33 -11.68
CA PHE A 73 33.43 10.76 -10.46
C PHE A 73 31.94 11.04 -10.71
N ALA A 74 31.59 11.65 -11.84
CA ALA A 74 30.19 11.91 -12.22
C ALA A 74 29.41 10.60 -12.41
N PHE A 75 29.98 9.62 -13.11
CA PHE A 75 29.37 8.30 -13.29
C PHE A 75 29.27 7.52 -11.99
N ALA A 76 30.29 7.56 -11.14
CA ALA A 76 30.24 6.92 -9.83
C ALA A 76 29.15 7.54 -8.95
N GLY A 77 29.03 8.88 -8.96
CA GLY A 77 27.96 9.60 -8.26
C GLY A 77 26.57 9.28 -8.81
N LEU A 78 26.41 9.22 -10.13
CA LEU A 78 25.16 8.82 -10.79
C LEU A 78 24.77 7.39 -10.42
N PHE A 79 25.72 6.46 -10.44
CA PHE A 79 25.49 5.05 -10.11
C PHE A 79 25.09 4.87 -8.65
N LEU A 80 25.84 5.47 -7.72
CA LEU A 80 25.53 5.43 -6.29
C LEU A 80 24.17 6.08 -6.00
N GLY A 81 23.89 7.22 -6.63
CA GLY A 81 22.61 7.92 -6.53
C GLY A 81 21.44 7.09 -7.07
N ALA A 82 21.62 6.39 -8.19
CA ALA A 82 20.61 5.50 -8.76
C ALA A 82 20.30 4.31 -7.84
N VAL A 83 21.31 3.71 -7.21
CA VAL A 83 21.11 2.63 -6.22
C VAL A 83 20.33 3.13 -5.01
N PHE A 84 20.70 4.30 -4.46
CA PHE A 84 19.98 4.91 -3.35
C PHE A 84 18.55 5.30 -3.74
N PHE A 85 18.34 5.87 -4.93
CA PHE A 85 17.02 6.21 -5.44
C PHE A 85 16.13 4.97 -5.59
N ALA A 86 16.65 3.87 -6.14
CA ALA A 86 15.91 2.62 -6.26
C ALA A 86 15.50 2.07 -4.88
N TYR A 87 16.40 2.14 -3.90
CA TYR A 87 16.07 1.79 -2.52
C TYR A 87 14.99 2.72 -1.95
N ALA A 88 15.13 4.03 -2.13
CA ALA A 88 14.19 5.04 -1.67
C ALA A 88 12.78 4.82 -2.23
N VAL A 89 12.64 4.53 -3.53
CA VAL A 89 11.37 4.22 -4.20
C VAL A 89 10.58 3.18 -3.42
N LYS A 90 11.22 2.10 -2.93
CA LYS A 90 10.56 1.06 -2.12
C LYS A 90 9.88 1.63 -0.86
N TYR A 91 10.48 2.60 -0.18
CA TYR A 91 9.97 3.20 1.06
C TYR A 91 9.03 4.40 0.81
N TYR A 92 9.27 5.17 -0.24
CA TYR A 92 8.39 6.30 -0.58
C TYR A 92 7.07 5.86 -1.20
N LEU A 93 7.04 4.72 -1.92
CA LEU A 93 5.79 4.17 -2.47
C LEU A 93 4.78 3.81 -1.38
N SER A 94 5.21 3.25 -0.24
CA SER A 94 4.27 2.89 0.83
C SER A 94 3.61 4.13 1.43
N THR A 95 4.40 5.17 1.73
CA THR A 95 3.89 6.43 2.27
C THR A 95 2.99 7.13 1.24
N ALA A 96 3.40 7.17 -0.03
CA ALA A 96 2.58 7.72 -1.11
C ALA A 96 1.26 6.95 -1.29
N MET A 97 1.28 5.62 -1.18
CA MET A 97 0.07 4.79 -1.26
C MET A 97 -0.85 5.01 -0.06
N VAL A 98 -0.31 5.14 1.16
CA VAL A 98 -1.09 5.47 2.36
C VAL A 98 -1.72 6.85 2.20
N LEU A 99 -0.94 7.86 1.80
CA LEU A 99 -1.45 9.22 1.56
C LEU A 99 -2.50 9.24 0.45
N LEU A 100 -2.26 8.54 -0.65
CA LEU A 100 -3.21 8.42 -1.75
C LEU A 100 -4.50 7.72 -1.31
N THR A 101 -4.41 6.68 -0.49
CA THR A 101 -5.58 5.98 0.05
C THR A 101 -6.36 6.89 1.01
N THR A 102 -5.68 7.67 1.86
CA THR A 102 -6.36 8.66 2.72
C THR A 102 -6.96 9.83 1.93
N LEU A 103 -6.37 10.21 0.79
CA LEU A 103 -6.80 11.34 -0.02
C LEU A 103 -7.92 10.97 -1.01
N VAL A 104 -7.82 9.81 -1.65
CA VAL A 104 -8.79 9.31 -2.65
C VAL A 104 -9.89 8.49 -2.00
N GLY A 105 -9.58 7.82 -0.89
CA GLY A 105 -10.48 6.93 -0.17
C GLY A 105 -11.29 7.59 0.94
N ALA A 106 -11.35 8.92 1.05
CA ALA A 106 -12.28 9.60 1.95
C ALA A 106 -13.70 9.61 1.35
N PRO A 107 -14.62 8.70 1.73
CA PRO A 107 -15.98 8.73 1.25
C PRO A 107 -16.71 9.70 2.17
N ARG A 108 -17.13 10.84 1.62
CA ARG A 108 -18.04 11.74 2.31
C ARG A 108 -19.27 10.95 2.76
N ASN A 109 -19.56 11.10 4.04
CA ASN A 109 -20.72 10.63 4.78
C ASN A 109 -21.99 10.58 3.89
N GLY A 110 -22.54 9.39 3.71
CA GLY A 110 -23.78 9.15 2.99
C GLY A 110 -24.64 8.17 3.76
N THR A 111 -25.62 8.69 4.49
CA THR A 111 -26.70 7.90 5.09
C THR A 111 -27.52 7.31 3.95
N GLY A 112 -27.25 6.06 3.58
CA GLY A 112 -27.94 5.40 2.48
C GLY A 112 -27.83 3.89 2.56
N HIS A 113 -28.96 3.23 2.80
CA HIS A 113 -29.11 1.80 2.59
C HIS A 113 -28.99 1.49 1.10
N ALA A 114 -27.79 1.10 0.65
CA ALA A 114 -27.58 0.59 -0.69
C ALA A 114 -26.97 -0.81 -0.62
N LYS A 115 -27.76 -1.81 -1.06
CA LYS A 115 -27.24 -3.08 -1.53
C LYS A 115 -26.50 -2.81 -2.83
N ALA A 116 -25.17 -2.73 -2.79
CA ALA A 116 -24.36 -2.61 -3.99
C ALA A 116 -23.30 -3.72 -4.03
N ASN A 117 -23.46 -4.59 -5.02
CA ASN A 117 -22.48 -5.58 -5.45
C ASN A 117 -21.31 -4.83 -6.12
N GLY A 118 -20.33 -4.41 -5.33
CA GLY A 118 -19.16 -3.69 -5.78
C GLY A 118 -17.93 -4.59 -5.78
N ASN A 119 -17.36 -4.83 -6.96
CA ASN A 119 -16.05 -5.47 -7.14
C ASN A 119 -14.94 -4.44 -6.78
N GLY A 120 -14.90 -4.05 -5.51
CA GLY A 120 -13.89 -3.18 -4.92
C GLY A 120 -12.68 -3.99 -4.44
N LEU A 121 -11.53 -3.34 -4.34
CA LEU A 121 -10.20 -3.85 -3.99
C LEU A 121 -10.05 -4.56 -2.61
N ASN A 122 -11.06 -5.27 -2.12
CA ASN A 122 -11.04 -6.03 -0.85
C ASN A 122 -10.20 -7.32 -0.90
N ARG A 123 -9.23 -7.43 -1.81
CA ARG A 123 -8.34 -8.60 -1.93
C ARG A 123 -6.93 -8.38 -1.36
N ILE A 124 -6.77 -7.44 -0.44
CA ILE A 124 -5.52 -7.30 0.34
C ILE A 124 -5.67 -7.92 1.74
N ASN A 125 -6.88 -8.14 2.25
CA ASN A 125 -7.08 -8.89 3.49
C ASN A 125 -8.51 -9.42 3.60
N GLY A 126 -8.70 -10.73 3.77
CA GLY A 126 -10.00 -11.29 4.16
C GLY A 126 -10.36 -12.65 3.57
N ASN A 127 -9.75 -13.72 4.08
CA ASN A 127 -10.53 -14.93 4.37
C ASN A 127 -10.88 -14.89 5.86
N GLY A 128 -11.94 -14.16 6.18
CA GLY A 128 -12.41 -13.97 7.54
C GLY A 128 -13.92 -13.81 7.52
N ASN A 129 -14.61 -14.93 7.61
CA ASN A 129 -16.01 -14.95 8.02
C ASN A 129 -16.05 -14.55 9.50
N GLY A 130 -16.34 -13.29 9.78
CA GLY A 130 -16.32 -12.76 11.15
C GLY A 130 -16.95 -11.39 11.22
N ASN A 131 -18.23 -11.37 11.59
CA ASN A 131 -18.96 -10.19 12.02
C ASN A 131 -18.33 -9.66 13.33
N GLY A 132 -17.55 -8.59 13.26
CA GLY A 132 -16.95 -7.95 14.43
C GLY A 132 -16.09 -6.75 14.05
N ASN A 133 -16.55 -5.57 14.42
CA ASN A 133 -15.88 -4.29 14.18
C ASN A 133 -14.70 -4.16 15.17
N GLY A 134 -13.48 -4.42 14.73
CA GLY A 134 -12.26 -4.25 15.51
C GLY A 134 -11.11 -5.07 14.93
N TYR A 135 -9.96 -4.45 14.70
CA TYR A 135 -8.75 -5.13 14.25
C TYR A 135 -8.21 -6.03 15.37
N HIS A 136 -8.79 -7.21 15.55
CA HIS A 136 -8.23 -8.26 16.39
C HIS A 136 -7.17 -8.99 15.55
N ILE A 137 -5.92 -8.56 15.68
CA ILE A 137 -4.78 -9.37 15.25
C ILE A 137 -4.57 -10.37 16.38
N ASP A 138 -4.99 -11.61 16.18
CA ASP A 138 -4.73 -12.68 17.14
C ASP A 138 -3.29 -13.14 16.96
N LEU A 139 -2.36 -12.59 17.74
CA LEU A 139 -0.94 -12.97 17.66
C LEU A 139 -0.69 -14.37 18.28
N GLY A 140 -1.68 -14.98 18.95
CA GLY A 140 -1.50 -16.24 19.68
C GLY A 140 -0.55 -16.15 20.88
N TYR A 141 -0.04 -14.95 21.19
CA TYR A 141 0.76 -14.64 22.37
C TYR A 141 0.55 -13.17 22.78
N HIS A 142 0.77 -12.88 24.06
CA HIS A 142 0.70 -11.52 24.62
C HIS A 142 2.14 -11.03 24.81
N PRO A 143 2.64 -10.02 24.06
CA PRO A 143 3.97 -9.47 24.28
C PRO A 143 4.06 -8.80 25.65
N PHE A 144 5.26 -8.71 26.22
CA PHE A 144 5.49 -7.87 27.40
C PHE A 144 5.31 -6.39 27.02
N VAL A 145 4.50 -5.65 27.78
CA VAL A 145 4.18 -4.24 27.52
C VAL A 145 4.78 -3.35 28.62
N SER A 146 5.38 -2.22 28.22
CA SER A 146 5.81 -1.17 29.14
C SER A 146 4.97 0.08 28.97
N VAL A 147 4.32 0.52 30.04
CA VAL A 147 3.46 1.72 30.07
C VAL A 147 4.25 2.86 30.71
N HIS A 148 4.63 3.86 29.92
CA HIS A 148 5.34 5.03 30.42
C HIS A 148 4.34 6.13 30.80
N VAL A 149 4.39 6.58 32.05
CA VAL A 149 3.56 7.66 32.58
C VAL A 149 4.46 8.85 32.89
N ALA A 150 4.40 9.90 32.08
CA ALA A 150 5.03 11.17 32.40
C ALA A 150 4.04 12.05 33.18
N ALA A 151 4.40 12.46 34.39
CA ALA A 151 3.58 13.28 35.28
C ALA A 151 4.26 14.62 35.58
N TYR A 152 3.47 15.71 35.59
CA TYR A 152 3.93 17.05 35.97
C TYR A 152 2.79 17.82 36.67
N ASN A 153 2.90 18.01 37.98
CA ASN A 153 1.92 18.68 38.85
C ASN A 153 0.49 18.07 38.77
N GLU A 154 0.40 16.73 38.74
CA GLU A 154 -0.84 15.97 38.55
C GLU A 154 -1.44 15.42 39.87
N LYS A 155 -1.20 16.09 41.01
CA LYS A 155 -1.62 15.66 42.36
C LYS A 155 -3.07 15.18 42.49
N ARG A 156 -4.00 15.73 41.68
CA ARG A 156 -5.44 15.41 41.75
C ARG A 156 -5.86 14.18 40.95
N VAL A 157 -5.02 13.71 40.01
CA VAL A 157 -5.40 12.68 39.03
C VAL A 157 -4.45 11.49 39.02
N ILE A 158 -3.21 11.66 39.49
CA ILE A 158 -2.18 10.62 39.44
C ILE A 158 -2.61 9.33 40.14
N GLU A 159 -3.27 9.42 41.29
CA GLU A 159 -3.77 8.26 42.04
C GLU A 159 -4.82 7.46 41.23
N ARG A 160 -5.78 8.16 40.61
CA ARG A 160 -6.82 7.52 39.80
C ARG A 160 -6.25 6.89 38.53
N LEU A 161 -5.23 7.51 37.94
CA LEU A 161 -4.52 6.98 36.79
C LEU A 161 -3.75 5.71 37.16
N LEU A 162 -2.97 5.71 38.24
CA LEU A 162 -2.23 4.53 38.70
C LEU A 162 -3.17 3.40 39.13
N THR A 163 -4.32 3.73 39.72
CA THR A 163 -5.38 2.76 40.04
C THR A 163 -5.99 2.15 38.79
N ALA A 164 -6.21 2.94 37.73
CA ALA A 164 -6.70 2.41 36.47
C ALA A 164 -5.65 1.51 35.80
N LEU A 165 -4.37 1.88 35.87
CA LEU A 165 -3.27 1.09 35.35
C LEU A 165 -3.07 -0.23 36.11
N SER A 166 -3.37 -0.29 37.41
CA SER A 166 -3.32 -1.55 38.17
C SER A 166 -4.51 -2.48 37.89
N GLN A 167 -5.55 -1.98 37.23
CA GLN A 167 -6.74 -2.73 36.84
C GLN A 167 -6.75 -3.10 35.34
N LEU A 168 -5.61 -2.94 34.66
CA LEU A 168 -5.50 -3.25 33.24
C LEU A 168 -5.65 -4.77 33.03
N GLU A 169 -6.60 -5.17 32.18
CA GLU A 169 -6.78 -6.57 31.78
C GLU A 169 -5.72 -6.96 30.73
N TYR A 170 -4.47 -7.10 31.19
CA TYR A 170 -3.33 -7.51 30.37
C TYR A 170 -2.39 -8.44 31.15
N PRO A 171 -1.88 -9.55 30.57
CA PRO A 171 -1.19 -10.59 31.34
C PRO A 171 0.09 -10.12 32.04
N GLU A 172 0.98 -9.44 31.33
CA GLU A 172 2.29 -9.02 31.85
C GLU A 172 2.62 -7.63 31.32
N TYR A 173 2.72 -6.67 32.22
CA TYR A 173 3.10 -5.31 31.90
C TYR A 173 3.82 -4.63 33.07
N GLU A 174 4.67 -3.66 32.74
CA GLU A 174 5.29 -2.76 33.71
C GLU A 174 4.75 -1.34 33.55
N VAL A 175 4.80 -0.57 34.63
CA VAL A 175 4.44 0.86 34.63
C VAL A 175 5.66 1.65 35.08
N VAL A 176 6.21 2.47 34.19
CA VAL A 176 7.35 3.36 34.47
C VAL A 176 6.81 4.77 34.65
N VAL A 177 6.85 5.28 35.89
CA VAL A 177 6.40 6.64 36.20
C VAL A 177 7.60 7.57 36.22
N VAL A 178 7.54 8.62 35.39
CA VAL A 178 8.50 9.72 35.36
C VAL A 178 7.78 10.96 35.88
N ASP A 179 8.04 11.30 37.13
CA ASP A 179 7.46 12.46 37.79
C ASP A 179 8.49 13.61 37.85
N ASP A 180 8.19 14.71 37.16
CA ASP A 180 8.98 15.95 37.16
C ASP A 180 8.23 17.09 37.87
N SER A 181 7.30 16.74 38.77
CA SER A 181 6.54 17.72 39.54
C SER A 181 7.37 18.36 40.66
N THR A 182 7.00 19.59 41.02
CA THR A 182 7.53 20.29 42.21
C THR A 182 6.51 20.33 43.34
N ASP A 183 5.43 19.57 43.21
CA ASP A 183 4.37 19.46 44.21
C ASP A 183 4.58 18.23 45.11
N GLU A 184 3.75 18.08 46.14
CA GLU A 184 3.86 16.98 47.10
C GLU A 184 3.28 15.65 46.57
N SER A 185 3.19 15.44 45.25
CA SER A 185 2.49 14.27 44.67
C SER A 185 3.19 12.92 44.91
N VAL A 186 4.38 12.93 45.50
CA VAL A 186 5.21 11.75 45.86
C VAL A 186 5.08 11.28 47.32
N GLN A 187 4.22 11.88 48.14
CA GLN A 187 3.88 11.40 49.50
C GLN A 187 2.52 10.70 49.52
#